data_AF-A0A2G8JDF9-F1
#
_entry.id   AF-A0A2G8JDF9-F1
#
_cell.length_a   1.000
_cell.length_b   1.000
_cell.length_c   1.000
_cell.angle_alpha   90.00
_cell.angle_beta   90.00
_cell.angle_gamma   90.00
#
_symmetry.space_group_name_H-M   'P 1'
#
loop_
_entity.id
_entity.type
_entity.pdbx_description
1 polymer ?
#
loop_
_entity_poly.entity_id
_entity_poly.type
_entity_poly.pdbx_seq_one_letter_code
_entity_poly.pdbx_strand_id
1 'polypeptide(L)'
;SDLQRDFIKMPSLDDFEQTAKEKLPDWIMNYYATGTGEEQTLQENKAAYKRLRFQPRIMCADKHRDISNRVLGYDVNIPIGVAPSALQSGGPP
;
A
#
# COMPACT_ATOMS: atom_id res chain seq x y z
N SER A 1 3.32 9.92 21.40
CA SER A 1 3.04 10.76 20.24
C SER A 1 1.70 10.31 19.66
N ASP A 2 0.71 11.19 19.56
CA ASP A 2 -0.67 10.82 19.21
C ASP A 2 -0.80 10.17 17.83
N LEU A 3 0.17 10.38 16.93
CA LEU A 3 0.25 9.69 15.64
C LEU A 3 0.32 8.16 15.78
N GLN A 4 1.15 7.62 16.70
CA GLN A 4 1.23 6.17 16.91
C GLN A 4 -0.10 5.56 17.41
N ARG A 5 -0.91 6.35 18.12
CA ARG A 5 -2.24 5.90 18.59
C ARG A 5 -3.25 5.88 17.46
N ASP A 6 -3.13 6.79 16.51
CA ASP A 6 -4.01 6.83 15.34
C ASP A 6 -3.68 5.73 14.33
N PHE A 7 -2.41 5.36 14.13
CA PHE A 7 -2.05 4.20 13.31
C PHE A 7 -2.65 2.89 13.82
N ILE A 8 -2.79 2.72 15.14
CA ILE A 8 -3.43 1.53 15.74
C ILE A 8 -4.92 1.45 15.42
N LYS A 9 -5.58 2.60 15.19
CA LYS A 9 -7.00 2.66 14.81
C LYS A 9 -7.23 2.39 13.32
N MET A 10 -6.19 2.42 12.49
CA MET A 10 -6.22 2.17 11.05
C MET A 10 -5.39 0.91 10.74
N PRO A 11 -5.90 -0.30 11.05
CA PRO A 11 -5.14 -1.53 10.93
C PRO A 11 -4.88 -1.94 9.47
N SER A 12 -5.62 -1.41 8.50
CA SER A 12 -5.50 -1.74 7.09
C SER A 12 -5.21 -0.52 6.22
N LEU A 13 -4.64 -0.76 5.03
CA LEU A 13 -4.43 0.28 4.01
C LEU A 13 -5.74 0.92 3.54
N ASP A 14 -6.84 0.17 3.55
CA ASP A 14 -8.16 0.67 3.16
C ASP A 14 -8.67 1.74 4.15
N ASP A 15 -8.34 1.61 5.45
CA ASP A 15 -8.70 2.61 6.47
C ASP A 15 -7.95 3.93 6.26
N PHE A 16 -6.70 3.87 5.79
CA PHE A 16 -5.95 5.07 5.40
C PHE A 16 -6.57 5.72 4.16
N GLU A 17 -6.98 4.93 3.17
CA GLU A 17 -7.65 5.44 1.97
C GLU A 17 -8.96 6.16 2.32
N GLN A 18 -9.76 5.59 3.23
CA GLN A 18 -11.01 6.20 3.69
C GLN A 18 -10.75 7.51 4.45
N THR A 19 -9.80 7.49 5.38
CA THR A 19 -9.44 8.70 6.15
C THR A 19 -8.87 9.80 5.24
N ALA A 20 -8.13 9.43 4.18
CA ALA A 20 -7.63 10.38 3.20
C ALA A 20 -8.75 11.07 2.42
N LYS A 21 -9.83 10.34 2.06
CA LYS A 21 -11.02 10.92 1.42
C LYS A 21 -11.71 11.98 2.28
N GLU A 22 -11.64 11.84 3.60
CA GLU A 22 -12.24 12.80 4.53
C GLU A 22 -11.36 14.03 4.81
N LYS A 23 -10.03 13.89 4.66
CA LYS A 23 -9.06 14.93 5.07
C LYS A 23 -8.42 15.68 3.92
N LEU A 24 -8.35 15.10 2.72
CA LEU A 24 -7.70 15.74 1.57
C LEU A 24 -8.69 16.60 0.78
N PRO A 25 -8.22 17.73 0.19
CA PRO A 25 -9.00 18.46 -0.81
C PRO A 25 -9.35 17.57 -2.01
N ASP A 26 -10.56 17.72 -2.56
CA ASP A 26 -11.10 16.88 -3.64
C ASP A 26 -10.17 16.78 -4.86
N TRP A 27 -9.49 17.86 -5.23
CA TRP A 27 -8.58 17.85 -6.38
C TRP A 27 -7.31 17.00 -6.15
N ILE A 28 -6.80 16.96 -4.92
CA ILE A 28 -5.68 16.10 -4.53
C ILE A 28 -6.16 14.66 -4.47
N MET A 29 -7.33 14.43 -3.88
CA MET A 29 -7.90 13.09 -3.78
C MET A 29 -8.16 12.49 -5.17
N ASN A 30 -8.75 13.26 -6.08
CA ASN A 30 -8.99 12.81 -7.45
C ASN A 30 -7.68 12.54 -8.21
N TYR A 31 -6.60 13.30 -7.96
CA TYR A 31 -5.31 13.03 -8.59
C TYR A 31 -4.73 11.66 -8.19
N TYR A 32 -4.85 11.28 -6.93
CA TYR A 32 -4.33 10.00 -6.43
C TYR A 32 -5.29 8.81 -6.61
N ALA A 33 -6.60 9.05 -6.59
CA ALA A 33 -7.60 7.99 -6.69
C ALA A 33 -7.85 7.52 -8.13
N THR A 34 -7.66 8.41 -9.11
CA THR A 34 -8.16 8.17 -10.47
C THR A 34 -7.12 7.45 -11.34
N GLY A 35 -7.59 6.47 -12.12
CA GLY A 35 -6.82 5.81 -13.17
C GLY A 35 -6.94 6.48 -14.54
N THR A 36 -6.44 5.83 -15.59
CA THR A 36 -6.67 6.28 -16.98
C THR A 36 -7.99 5.70 -17.52
N GLY A 37 -8.77 6.51 -18.24
CA GLY A 37 -9.99 6.06 -18.90
C GLY A 37 -11.05 5.56 -17.92
N GLU A 38 -11.62 4.39 -18.19
CA GLU A 38 -12.63 3.73 -17.32
C GLU A 38 -11.99 2.99 -16.12
N GLU A 39 -10.70 3.19 -15.85
CA GLU A 39 -9.97 2.60 -14.71
C GLU A 39 -9.95 1.06 -14.67
N GLN A 40 -10.27 0.42 -15.79
CA GLN A 40 -10.35 -1.04 -15.90
C GLN A 40 -9.06 -1.72 -15.43
N THR A 41 -7.90 -1.22 -15.86
CA THR A 41 -6.58 -1.76 -15.46
C THR A 41 -6.35 -1.64 -13.95
N LEU A 42 -6.81 -0.55 -13.31
CA LEU A 42 -6.67 -0.36 -11.87
C LEU A 42 -7.48 -1.42 -11.11
N GLN A 43 -8.72 -1.66 -11.54
CA GLN A 43 -9.59 -2.68 -10.96
C GLN A 43 -9.03 -4.09 -11.21
N GLU A 44 -8.54 -4.36 -12.42
CA GLU A 44 -7.96 -5.63 -12.80
C GLU A 44 -6.70 -5.97 -12.01
N ASN A 45 -5.82 -4.99 -11.74
CA ASN A 45 -4.64 -5.18 -10.90
C ASN A 45 -5.03 -5.68 -9.49
N LYS A 46 -6.02 -5.04 -8.85
CA LYS A 46 -6.54 -5.49 -7.54
C LYS A 46 -7.18 -6.89 -7.64
N ALA A 47 -7.95 -7.13 -8.70
CA ALA A 47 -8.64 -8.41 -8.91
C ALA A 47 -7.67 -9.57 -9.21
N ALA A 48 -6.53 -9.31 -9.87
CA ALA A 48 -5.54 -10.32 -10.21
C ALA A 48 -4.98 -11.00 -8.96
N TYR A 49 -4.64 -10.24 -7.92
CA TYR A 49 -4.17 -10.80 -6.65
C TYR A 49 -5.25 -11.64 -5.95
N LYS A 50 -6.54 -11.28 -6.09
CA LYS A 50 -7.66 -12.08 -5.57
C LYS A 50 -7.86 -13.41 -6.29
N ARG A 51 -7.25 -13.63 -7.46
CA ARG A 51 -7.29 -14.92 -8.16
C ARG A 51 -6.25 -15.91 -7.62
N LEU A 52 -5.17 -15.40 -7.04
CA LEU A 52 -4.12 -16.22 -6.43
C LEU A 52 -4.63 -16.81 -5.11
N ARG A 53 -4.28 -18.08 -4.87
CA ARG A 53 -4.61 -18.80 -3.62
C ARG A 53 -3.32 -19.31 -3.01
N PHE A 54 -3.21 -19.21 -1.70
CA PHE A 54 -2.10 -19.83 -0.99
C PHE A 54 -2.33 -21.33 -0.88
N GLN A 55 -1.28 -22.11 -1.13
CA GLN A 55 -1.21 -23.52 -0.77
C GLN A 55 -0.27 -23.64 0.43
N PRO A 56 -0.76 -23.43 1.67
CA PRO A 56 0.09 -23.39 2.85
C PRO A 56 0.71 -24.77 3.10
N ARG A 57 2.02 -24.79 3.37
CA ARG A 57 2.72 -26.01 3.82
C ARG A 57 2.57 -26.14 5.33
N ILE A 58 2.01 -27.26 5.78
CA ILE A 58 1.88 -27.58 7.21
C ILE A 58 3.18 -28.18 7.75
N MET A 59 3.45 -27.96 9.04
CA MET A 59 4.61 -28.53 9.76
C MET A 59 6.00 -28.11 9.25
N CYS A 60 6.10 -27.10 8.37
CA CYS A 60 7.35 -26.53 7.88
C CYS A 60 7.67 -25.17 8.53
N ALA A 61 7.21 -24.93 9.76
CA ALA A 61 7.32 -23.63 10.39
C ALA A 61 8.64 -23.46 11.13
N ASP A 62 9.49 -22.58 10.63
CA ASP A 62 10.59 -22.01 11.42
C ASP A 62 10.05 -20.97 12.41
N LYS A 63 10.58 -20.98 13.64
CA LYS A 63 10.16 -20.08 14.72
C LYS A 63 10.51 -18.60 14.45
N HIS A 64 11.48 -18.36 13.55
CA HIS A 64 11.92 -17.04 13.15
C HIS A 64 11.76 -16.90 11.63
N ARG A 65 10.86 -16.03 11.18
CA ARG A 65 10.73 -15.68 9.76
C ARG A 65 11.52 -14.42 9.50
N ASP A 66 12.59 -14.54 8.72
CA ASP A 66 13.27 -13.38 8.16
C ASP A 66 12.61 -13.01 6.83
N ILE A 67 12.20 -11.75 6.71
CA ILE A 67 11.62 -11.19 5.48
C ILE A 67 12.54 -10.14 4.85
N SER A 68 13.77 -10.00 5.37
CA SER A 68 14.81 -9.20 4.73
C SER A 68 15.16 -9.78 3.36
N ASN A 69 15.57 -8.91 2.44
CA ASN A 69 15.91 -9.31 1.09
C ASN A 69 16.91 -8.33 0.46
N ARG A 70 17.48 -8.68 -0.69
CA ARG A 70 18.34 -7.80 -1.48
C ARG A 70 17.66 -7.45 -2.80
N VAL A 71 17.37 -6.18 -3.01
CA VAL A 71 16.68 -5.66 -4.20
C VAL A 71 17.60 -4.70 -4.94
N LEU A 72 17.85 -4.95 -6.23
CA LEU A 72 18.74 -4.13 -7.07
C LEU A 72 20.14 -3.87 -6.46
N GLY A 73 20.65 -4.83 -5.68
CA GLY A 73 21.96 -4.72 -5.03
C GLY A 73 21.94 -4.04 -3.66
N TYR A 74 20.79 -3.62 -3.15
CA TYR A 74 20.62 -3.02 -1.83
C TYR A 74 19.91 -3.96 -0.85
N ASP A 75 20.38 -4.00 0.39
CA ASP A 75 19.74 -4.78 1.44
C ASP A 75 18.53 -4.02 2.01
N VAL A 76 17.38 -4.69 2.09
CA VAL A 76 16.11 -4.16 2.60
C VAL A 76 15.56 -5.05 3.70
N ASN A 77 15.01 -4.46 4.75
CA ASN A 77 14.48 -5.19 5.91
C ASN A 77 13.11 -5.84 5.65
N ILE A 78 12.38 -5.35 4.65
CA ILE A 78 11.08 -5.87 4.22
C ILE A 78 11.00 -5.87 2.68
N PRO A 79 10.26 -6.80 2.06
CA PRO A 79 10.19 -6.91 0.60
C PRO A 79 9.08 -6.00 0.04
N ILE A 80 8.99 -4.77 0.55
CA ILE A 80 7.99 -3.76 0.18
C ILE A 80 8.72 -2.45 -0.07
N GLY A 81 8.38 -1.78 -1.16
CA GLY A 81 8.93 -0.47 -1.52
C GLY A 81 7.82 0.55 -1.77
N VAL A 82 8.18 1.83 -1.68
CA VAL A 82 7.30 2.95 -2.06
C VAL A 82 7.65 3.34 -3.49
N ALA A 83 6.67 3.23 -4.38
CA ALA A 83 6.83 3.70 -5.76
C ALA A 83 6.95 5.23 -5.79
N PRO A 84 7.72 5.81 -6.71
CA PRO A 84 7.79 7.25 -6.85
C PRO A 84 6.41 7.80 -7.27
N SER A 85 5.87 8.70 -6.45
CA SER A 85 4.60 9.38 -6.70
C SER A 85 4.85 10.89 -6.75
N ALA A 86 4.20 11.59 -7.68
CA ALA A 86 4.26 13.06 -7.76
C ALA A 86 3.29 13.71 -6.76
N LEU A 87 3.50 15.00 -6.44
CA LEU A 87 2.69 15.82 -5.53
C LEU A 87 2.73 15.41 -4.04
N GLN A 88 3.84 14.83 -3.58
CA GLN A 88 4.03 14.45 -2.17
C GLN A 88 4.08 15.64 -1.19
N SER A 89 4.33 16.86 -1.68
CA SER A 89 4.42 18.08 -0.87
C SER A 89 3.11 18.87 -0.78
N GLY A 90 2.04 18.41 -1.46
CA GLY A 90 0.90 19.28 -1.81
C GLY A 90 1.31 20.26 -2.90
N GLY A 91 0.65 20.22 -4.07
CA GLY A 91 0.89 21.23 -5.11
C GLY A 91 0.19 22.55 -4.81
N PRO A 92 0.33 23.55 -5.71
CA PRO A 92 1.35 24.62 -5.68
C PRO A 92 1.27 25.49 -4.38
N PRO A 93 2.19 26.45 -4.10
CA PRO A 93 2.22 27.20 -2.84
C PRO A 93 0.89 27.80 -2.39
#